data_AF-A0A9E1B8D4-F1
#
_entry.id   AF-A0A9E1B8D4-F1
#
_cell.length_a   1.000
_cell.length_b   1.000
_cell.length_c   1.000
_cell.angle_alpha   90.00
_cell.angle_beta   90.00
_cell.angle_gamma   90.00
#
_symmetry.space_group_name_H-M   'P 1'
#
loop_
_entity.id
_entity.type
_entity.pdbx_description
1 polymer ?
#
loop_
_entity_poly.entity_id
_entity_poly.type
_entity_poly.pdbx_seq_one_letter_code
_entity_poly.pdbx_strand_id
1 'polypeptide(L)'
;AGFKDSLSLFAGSQQSLLNTEPITLSISLGELKNMIGQEVARNDVVKILKKLGFEIAVNVEQESFNVKVPLFRHDIVNSHDICEEIVRIIGIDNIASTPLNFSEKNRLNKTYFDYKNALNLRRRAADNGFFESVHYVFDSLDELSELNFKPCKIKILNPINNELNTLRPALVNHLLSSSEKNIKNSKRSVRLFELGEVFDENANQGLNLGFVVSGLLKEPTLINGAKGEEANFYAFAAIVQNVIGKFELKPCHEITYLSPYEQAHLYQNGEKIGYIGRVDARVEAKRDLPKTYVCEIDFAKLKFEPVLAVPYSKFQSMTRDLSLIVPENFEAGRIYECIRGLNLKELKEFLPVDIYKDA
;
A
#
# COMPACT_ATOMS: atom_id res chain seq x y z
N ALA A 1 32.22 -32.17 -7.10
CA ALA A 1 33.23 -32.73 -8.02
C ALA A 1 34.49 -33.01 -7.21
N GLY A 2 35.19 -34.10 -7.50
CA GLY A 2 36.00 -34.85 -6.52
C GLY A 2 37.20 -34.11 -5.94
N PHE A 3 37.26 -34.08 -4.61
CA PHE A 3 38.50 -33.84 -3.86
C PHE A 3 39.30 -35.14 -3.84
N LYS A 4 40.31 -35.24 -4.71
CA LYS A 4 41.37 -36.25 -4.60
C LYS A 4 42.55 -35.59 -3.88
N ASP A 5 42.54 -35.67 -2.56
CA ASP A 5 43.74 -35.39 -1.77
C ASP A 5 44.79 -36.44 -2.13
N SER A 6 45.89 -35.99 -2.74
CA SER A 6 47.06 -36.82 -3.00
C SER A 6 47.82 -37.03 -1.68
N LEU A 7 47.36 -38.00 -0.88
CA LEU A 7 48.07 -38.52 0.28
C LEU A 7 49.22 -39.42 -0.19
N SER A 8 50.46 -38.95 -0.06
CA SER A 8 51.66 -39.79 -0.20
C SER A 8 52.09 -40.28 1.18
N LEU A 9 52.06 -41.61 1.38
CA LEU A 9 52.56 -42.26 2.58
C LEU A 9 54.07 -42.50 2.42
N PHE A 10 54.90 -41.64 3.02
CA PHE A 10 56.31 -41.93 3.27
C PHE A 10 56.56 -41.89 4.78
N ALA A 11 57.04 -43.02 5.32
CA ALA A 11 57.69 -43.17 6.62
C ALA A 11 57.01 -42.47 7.82
N GLY A 12 55.76 -42.83 8.14
CA GLY A 12 55.15 -42.53 9.44
C GLY A 12 54.70 -41.08 9.68
N SER A 13 54.85 -40.18 8.70
CA SER A 13 54.29 -38.82 8.76
C SER A 13 53.25 -38.62 7.66
N GLN A 14 52.03 -38.21 8.04
CA GLN A 14 50.96 -37.85 7.12
C GLN A 14 51.17 -36.38 6.70
N GLN A 15 51.61 -36.12 5.47
CA GLN A 15 51.66 -34.77 4.91
C GLN A 15 50.38 -34.51 4.11
N SER A 16 49.54 -33.59 4.61
CA SER A 16 48.44 -33.02 3.83
C SER A 16 48.99 -31.89 2.97
N LEU A 17 49.00 -32.10 1.64
CA LEU A 17 49.35 -31.08 0.66
C LEU A 17 48.10 -30.22 0.41
N LEU A 18 48.04 -29.03 1.02
CA LEU A 18 47.04 -28.02 0.70
C LEU A 18 47.34 -27.45 -0.69
N ASN A 19 46.58 -27.89 -1.69
CA ASN A 19 46.71 -27.48 -3.09
C ASN A 19 45.99 -26.15 -3.40
N THR A 20 45.66 -25.36 -2.38
CA THR A 20 44.97 -24.07 -2.53
C THR A 20 45.99 -22.94 -2.58
N GLU A 21 46.07 -22.28 -3.73
CA GLU A 21 46.90 -21.08 -3.87
C GLU A 21 46.18 -19.87 -3.25
N PRO A 22 46.88 -19.07 -2.43
CA PRO A 22 46.32 -17.84 -1.88
C PRO A 22 45.95 -16.84 -2.98
N ILE A 23 44.71 -16.35 -2.93
CA ILE A 23 44.25 -15.29 -3.84
C ILE A 23 45.09 -14.04 -3.60
N THR A 24 45.56 -13.42 -4.68
CA THR A 24 46.27 -12.13 -4.61
C THR A 24 45.41 -11.05 -5.23
N LEU A 25 45.13 -10.01 -4.45
CA LEU A 25 44.30 -8.87 -4.82
C LEU A 25 45.17 -7.63 -4.90
N SER A 26 45.09 -6.89 -6.00
CA SER A 26 45.74 -5.59 -6.14
C SER A 26 44.79 -4.48 -5.70
N ILE A 27 45.26 -3.56 -4.86
CA ILE A 27 44.48 -2.42 -4.36
C ILE A 27 45.34 -1.18 -4.26
N SER A 28 44.84 -0.03 -4.70
CA SER A 28 45.51 1.27 -4.60
C SER A 28 45.03 2.10 -3.40
N LEU A 29 45.88 3.02 -2.94
CA LEU A 29 45.48 3.99 -1.91
C LEU A 29 44.33 4.91 -2.37
N GLY A 30 44.28 5.25 -3.66
CA GLY A 30 43.20 6.04 -4.23
C GLY A 30 41.85 5.33 -4.20
N GLU A 31 41.82 4.03 -4.53
CA GLU A 31 40.61 3.21 -4.39
C GLU A 31 40.15 3.12 -2.95
N LEU A 32 41.07 2.85 -2.01
CA LEU A 32 40.76 2.82 -0.58
C LEU A 32 40.20 4.17 -0.10
N LYS A 33 40.81 5.29 -0.49
CA LYS A 33 40.32 6.63 -0.15
C LYS A 33 38.91 6.87 -0.68
N ASN A 34 38.62 6.46 -1.90
CA ASN A 34 37.30 6.60 -2.50
C ASN A 34 36.25 5.72 -1.84
N MET A 35 36.62 4.51 -1.39
CA MET A 35 35.72 3.59 -0.70
C MET A 35 35.47 4.01 0.76
N ILE A 36 36.52 4.41 1.48
CA ILE A 36 36.47 4.81 2.89
C ILE A 36 35.89 6.22 3.05
N GLY A 37 36.13 7.11 2.08
CA GLY A 37 35.82 8.54 2.17
C GLY A 37 36.84 9.34 2.97
N GLN A 38 37.90 8.70 3.46
CA GLN A 38 38.99 9.32 4.21
C GLN A 38 40.33 8.73 3.78
N GLU A 39 41.37 9.56 3.81
CA GLU A 39 42.73 9.11 3.55
C GLU A 39 43.29 8.36 4.77
N VAL A 40 43.71 7.12 4.54
CA VAL A 40 44.38 6.29 5.54
C VAL A 40 45.85 6.20 5.17
N ALA A 41 46.74 6.51 6.13
CA ALA A 41 48.16 6.45 5.89
C ALA A 41 48.59 5.04 5.50
N ARG A 42 49.41 4.93 4.43
CA ARG A 42 49.95 3.66 3.91
C ARG A 42 50.52 2.74 4.99
N ASN A 43 51.25 3.33 5.94
CA ASN A 43 51.86 2.57 7.03
C ASN A 43 50.81 1.89 7.92
N ASP A 44 49.67 2.53 8.12
CA ASP A 44 48.61 1.99 8.97
C ASP A 44 47.82 0.92 8.22
N VAL A 45 47.55 1.10 6.92
CA VAL A 45 46.99 0.04 6.05
C VAL A 45 47.86 -1.23 6.10
N VAL A 46 49.18 -1.09 5.91
CA VAL A 46 50.12 -2.23 5.96
C VAL A 46 50.16 -2.88 7.33
N LYS A 47 50.18 -2.09 8.42
CA LYS A 47 50.16 -2.63 9.80
C LYS A 47 48.89 -3.41 10.09
N ILE A 48 47.73 -2.89 9.68
CA ILE A 48 46.43 -3.51 9.89
C ILE A 48 46.37 -4.86 9.17
N LEU A 49 46.62 -4.86 7.87
CA LEU A 49 46.52 -6.07 7.05
C LEU A 49 47.56 -7.13 7.47
N LYS A 50 48.80 -6.74 7.83
CA LYS A 50 49.78 -7.69 8.38
C LYS A 50 49.34 -8.30 9.71
N LYS A 51 48.75 -7.51 10.62
CA LYS A 51 48.21 -8.03 11.90
C LYS A 51 47.08 -9.03 11.68
N LEU A 52 46.33 -8.89 10.60
CA LEU A 52 45.25 -9.79 10.20
C LEU A 52 45.74 -11.04 9.44
N GLY A 53 47.04 -11.17 9.20
CA GLY A 53 47.65 -12.33 8.55
C GLY A 53 47.75 -12.25 7.03
N PHE A 54 47.49 -11.09 6.42
CA PHE A 54 47.71 -10.89 4.99
C PHE A 54 49.20 -10.71 4.68
N GLU A 55 49.68 -11.33 3.59
CA GLU A 55 51.00 -11.02 3.04
C GLU A 55 50.86 -9.85 2.06
N ILE A 56 51.74 -8.85 2.16
CA ILE A 56 51.62 -7.62 1.38
C ILE A 56 52.91 -7.40 0.61
N ALA A 57 52.84 -7.44 -0.71
CA ALA A 57 53.89 -6.98 -1.60
C ALA A 57 53.55 -5.57 -2.06
N VAL A 58 54.41 -4.60 -1.72
CA VAL A 58 54.12 -3.19 -1.99
C VAL A 58 54.79 -2.73 -3.26
N ASN A 59 54.01 -2.15 -4.18
CA ASN A 59 54.55 -1.51 -5.37
C ASN A 59 54.64 0.01 -5.14
N VAL A 60 55.86 0.51 -4.91
CA VAL A 60 56.10 1.92 -4.56
C VAL A 60 55.81 2.85 -5.74
N GLU A 61 56.00 2.40 -6.98
CA GLU A 61 55.85 3.21 -8.19
C GLU A 61 54.39 3.43 -8.60
N GLN A 62 53.49 2.53 -8.17
CA GLN A 62 52.07 2.53 -8.58
C GLN A 62 51.10 2.88 -7.45
N GLU A 63 51.60 3.28 -6.28
CA GLU A 63 50.80 3.51 -5.05
C GLU A 63 49.81 2.37 -4.73
N SER A 64 50.22 1.13 -5.02
CA SER A 64 49.39 -0.07 -4.91
C SER A 64 50.01 -1.16 -4.03
N PHE A 65 49.15 -2.01 -3.50
CA PHE A 65 49.47 -3.16 -2.69
C PHE A 65 48.94 -4.42 -3.37
N ASN A 66 49.79 -5.43 -3.52
CA ASN A 66 49.36 -6.79 -3.79
C ASN A 66 49.19 -7.50 -2.45
N VAL A 67 47.94 -7.73 -2.08
CA VAL A 67 47.51 -8.34 -0.84
C VAL A 67 47.17 -9.79 -1.10
N LYS A 68 47.96 -10.69 -0.52
CA LYS A 68 47.75 -12.13 -0.61
C LYS A 68 46.95 -12.59 0.61
N VAL A 69 45.77 -13.14 0.32
CA VAL A 69 44.75 -13.51 1.30
C VAL A 69 45.18 -14.77 2.05
N PRO A 70 45.15 -14.79 3.38
CA PRO A 70 45.46 -16.00 4.13
C PRO A 70 44.39 -17.07 3.91
N LEU A 71 44.80 -18.34 3.79
CA LEU A 71 43.93 -19.45 3.38
C LEU A 71 42.71 -19.70 4.29
N PHE A 72 42.74 -19.24 5.55
CA PHE A 72 41.62 -19.37 6.47
C PHE A 72 40.51 -18.32 6.24
N ARG A 73 40.78 -17.28 5.45
CA ARG A 73 39.83 -16.20 5.11
C ARG A 73 39.12 -16.51 3.80
N HIS A 74 38.03 -17.26 3.91
CA HIS A 74 37.16 -17.64 2.79
C HIS A 74 36.19 -16.53 2.37
N ASP A 75 36.07 -15.48 3.19
CA ASP A 75 35.20 -14.32 3.03
C ASP A 75 35.84 -13.20 2.19
N ILE A 76 37.16 -13.25 1.94
CA ILE A 76 37.87 -12.23 1.17
C ILE A 76 37.99 -12.65 -0.30
N VAL A 77 37.28 -11.97 -1.18
CA VAL A 77 37.20 -12.28 -2.61
C VAL A 77 37.61 -11.08 -3.49
N ASN A 78 37.40 -9.85 -3.03
CA ASN A 78 37.65 -8.64 -3.79
C ASN A 78 38.24 -7.50 -2.93
N SER A 79 38.56 -6.37 -3.56
CA SER A 79 39.18 -5.21 -2.90
C SER A 79 38.27 -4.53 -1.85
N HIS A 80 36.95 -4.63 -1.98
CA HIS A 80 36.02 -4.10 -0.98
C HIS A 80 36.10 -4.89 0.34
N ASP A 81 36.37 -6.19 0.30
CA ASP A 81 36.51 -7.00 1.51
C ASP A 81 37.79 -6.61 2.28
N ILE A 82 38.86 -6.29 1.55
CA ILE A 82 40.09 -5.71 2.14
C ILE A 82 39.81 -4.34 2.77
N CYS A 83 39.02 -3.51 2.08
CA CYS A 83 38.60 -2.22 2.58
C CYS A 83 37.78 -2.35 3.88
N GLU A 84 36.86 -3.32 3.95
CA GLU A 84 36.08 -3.62 5.17
C GLU A 84 36.99 -3.96 6.34
N GLU A 85 38.00 -4.82 6.13
CA GLU A 85 38.95 -5.19 7.18
C GLU A 85 39.75 -3.99 7.71
N ILE A 86 40.13 -3.07 6.83
CA ILE A 86 40.81 -1.83 7.19
C ILE A 86 39.87 -0.94 8.03
N VAL A 87 38.64 -0.73 7.54
CA VAL A 87 37.62 0.06 8.23
C VAL A 87 37.27 -0.55 9.59
N ARG A 88 37.15 -1.87 9.69
CA ARG A 88 36.83 -2.60 10.92
C ARG A 88 37.87 -2.38 12.01
N ILE A 89 39.16 -2.37 11.64
CA ILE A 89 40.25 -2.15 12.60
C ILE A 89 40.45 -0.68 12.95
N ILE A 90 40.22 0.23 12.00
CA ILE A 90 40.18 1.68 12.28
C ILE A 90 39.02 2.01 13.21
N GLY A 91 37.90 1.29 13.08
CA GLY A 91 36.64 1.57 13.77
C GLY A 91 35.83 2.57 12.96
N ILE A 92 34.59 2.20 12.63
CA ILE A 92 33.71 3.02 11.80
C ILE A 92 33.44 4.41 12.41
N ASP A 93 33.41 4.51 13.73
CA ASP A 93 33.23 5.76 14.48
C ASP A 93 34.38 6.75 14.32
N ASN A 94 35.56 6.28 13.90
CA ASN A 94 36.74 7.12 13.67
C ASN A 94 36.82 7.66 12.24
N ILE A 95 35.87 7.30 11.36
CA ILE A 95 35.77 7.81 10.00
C ILE A 95 34.87 9.04 9.99
N ALA A 96 35.39 10.17 9.50
CA ALA A 96 34.63 11.41 9.46
C ALA A 96 33.40 11.30 8.53
N SER A 97 32.23 11.66 9.05
CA SER A 97 31.00 11.70 8.23
C SER A 97 31.07 12.83 7.22
N THR A 98 30.83 12.51 5.94
CA THR A 98 30.76 13.48 4.85
C THR A 98 29.36 13.48 4.23
N PRO A 99 28.76 14.65 3.96
CA PRO A 99 27.46 14.71 3.28
C PRO A 99 27.58 14.17 1.85
N LEU A 100 26.53 13.48 1.39
CA LEU A 100 26.40 13.12 -0.01
C LEU A 100 26.23 14.39 -0.84
N ASN A 101 27.14 14.63 -1.78
CA ASN A 101 27.02 15.72 -2.75
C ASN A 101 26.39 15.19 -4.04
N PHE A 102 25.20 15.65 -4.38
CA PHE A 102 24.47 15.23 -5.57
C PHE A 102 23.69 16.40 -6.17
N SER A 103 23.53 16.39 -7.50
CA SER A 103 22.72 17.38 -8.20
C SER A 103 21.25 16.97 -8.20
N GLU A 104 20.37 17.88 -7.78
CA GLU A 104 18.93 17.64 -7.74
C GLU A 104 18.20 18.15 -9.00
N LYS A 105 17.11 17.47 -9.34
CA LYS A 105 16.15 17.90 -10.37
C LYS A 105 14.74 17.53 -9.92
N ASN A 106 13.75 18.36 -10.24
CA ASN A 106 12.35 18.02 -10.00
C ASN A 106 11.96 16.72 -10.73
N ARG A 107 11.54 15.70 -9.96
CA ARG A 107 11.07 14.40 -10.45
C ARG A 107 9.55 14.30 -10.34
N LEU A 108 8.84 15.15 -11.06
CA LEU A 108 7.38 15.09 -11.16
C LEU A 108 6.99 13.95 -12.13
N ASN A 109 6.85 12.74 -11.59
CA ASN A 109 6.45 11.55 -12.33
C ASN A 109 5.14 10.98 -11.76
N LYS A 110 4.60 9.94 -12.42
CA LYS A 110 3.38 9.25 -11.98
C LYS A 110 3.47 8.81 -10.51
N THR A 111 4.58 8.19 -10.12
CA THR A 111 4.82 7.72 -8.73
C THR A 111 4.68 8.84 -7.70
N TYR A 112 5.21 10.03 -7.97
CA TYR A 112 5.06 11.19 -7.09
C TYR A 112 3.61 11.64 -6.97
N PHE A 113 2.88 11.73 -8.09
CA PHE A 113 1.47 12.12 -8.07
C PHE A 113 0.60 11.07 -7.37
N ASP A 114 0.83 9.79 -7.61
CA ASP A 114 0.14 8.69 -6.94
C ASP A 114 0.37 8.76 -5.42
N TYR A 115 1.62 8.95 -4.97
CA TYR A 115 1.95 9.16 -3.56
C TYR A 115 1.21 10.36 -2.96
N LYS A 116 1.24 11.51 -3.64
CA LYS A 116 0.59 12.74 -3.18
C LYS A 116 -0.94 12.57 -3.09
N ASN A 117 -1.53 11.93 -4.08
CA ASN A 117 -2.97 11.65 -4.13
C ASN A 117 -3.38 10.68 -3.01
N ALA A 118 -2.62 9.61 -2.81
CA ALA A 118 -2.82 8.66 -1.71
C ALA A 118 -2.75 9.35 -0.34
N LEU A 119 -1.77 10.24 -0.13
CA LEU A 119 -1.65 11.02 1.10
C LEU A 119 -2.86 11.97 1.31
N ASN A 120 -3.31 12.63 0.24
CA ASN A 120 -4.49 13.50 0.30
C ASN A 120 -5.77 12.73 0.63
N LEU A 121 -5.96 11.54 0.05
CA LEU A 121 -7.11 10.67 0.36
C LEU A 121 -7.10 10.24 1.83
N ARG A 122 -5.96 9.82 2.36
CA ARG A 122 -5.82 9.47 3.79
C ARG A 122 -6.21 10.63 4.70
N ARG A 123 -5.72 11.84 4.41
CA ARG A 123 -6.06 13.05 5.16
C ARG A 123 -7.55 13.35 5.09
N ARG A 124 -8.14 13.34 3.89
CA ARG A 124 -9.59 13.56 3.72
C ARG A 124 -10.42 12.49 4.43
N ALA A 125 -9.98 11.23 4.46
CA ALA A 125 -10.65 10.16 5.19
C ALA A 125 -10.64 10.43 6.71
N ALA A 126 -9.47 10.83 7.26
CA ALA A 126 -9.34 11.22 8.66
C ALA A 126 -10.20 12.45 8.99
N ASP A 127 -10.23 13.47 8.12
CA ASP A 127 -11.07 14.67 8.27
C ASP A 127 -12.58 14.34 8.28
N ASN A 128 -12.97 13.23 7.63
CA ASN A 128 -14.35 12.72 7.63
C ASN A 128 -14.62 11.70 8.76
N GLY A 129 -13.69 11.54 9.69
CA GLY A 129 -13.85 10.74 10.91
C GLY A 129 -13.65 9.24 10.72
N PHE A 130 -12.92 8.82 9.68
CA PHE A 130 -12.45 7.43 9.57
C PHE A 130 -11.09 7.24 10.27
N PHE A 131 -10.88 6.05 10.83
CA PHE A 131 -9.59 5.61 11.36
C PHE A 131 -8.88 4.70 10.36
N GLU A 132 -7.62 5.01 10.05
CA GLU A 132 -6.83 4.17 9.14
C GLU A 132 -6.50 2.84 9.83
N SER A 133 -6.77 1.74 9.13
CA SER A 133 -6.41 0.38 9.54
C SER A 133 -5.39 -0.18 8.56
N VAL A 134 -4.47 -1.00 9.06
CA VAL A 134 -3.47 -1.70 8.25
C VAL A 134 -3.57 -3.17 8.58
N HIS A 135 -3.95 -3.97 7.57
CA HIS A 135 -4.10 -5.41 7.74
C HIS A 135 -3.01 -6.17 7.00
N TYR A 136 -2.89 -7.47 7.30
CA TYR A 136 -2.02 -8.35 6.52
C TYR A 136 -2.48 -8.41 5.06
N VAL A 137 -1.51 -8.67 4.18
CA VAL A 137 -1.77 -8.92 2.75
C VAL A 137 -2.36 -10.31 2.53
N PHE A 138 -2.16 -11.20 3.50
CA PHE A 138 -2.74 -12.53 3.54
C PHE A 138 -4.11 -12.51 4.20
N ASP A 139 -4.99 -13.39 3.73
CA ASP A 139 -6.37 -13.53 4.17
C ASP A 139 -6.70 -15.02 4.34
N SER A 140 -7.91 -15.31 4.84
CA SER A 140 -8.45 -16.64 5.03
C SER A 140 -9.23 -17.08 3.80
N LEU A 141 -8.78 -18.17 3.17
CA LEU A 141 -9.48 -18.78 2.03
C LEU A 141 -10.92 -19.18 2.36
N ASP A 142 -11.16 -19.63 3.59
CA ASP A 142 -12.47 -20.07 4.04
C ASP A 142 -13.42 -18.88 4.17
N GLU A 143 -12.99 -17.79 4.82
CA GLU A 143 -13.81 -16.57 4.95
C GLU A 143 -14.11 -15.93 3.58
N LEU A 144 -13.12 -15.89 2.69
CA LEU A 144 -13.30 -15.35 1.35
C LEU A 144 -14.30 -16.17 0.53
N SER A 145 -14.30 -17.50 0.69
CA SER A 145 -15.25 -18.39 0.01
C SER A 145 -16.68 -18.14 0.48
N GLU A 146 -16.89 -17.86 1.77
CA GLU A 146 -18.21 -17.54 2.32
C GLU A 146 -18.80 -16.22 1.80
N LEU A 147 -17.92 -15.26 1.50
CA LEU A 147 -18.29 -13.99 0.87
C LEU A 147 -18.34 -14.09 -0.67
N ASN A 148 -18.14 -15.29 -1.23
CA ASN A 148 -18.03 -15.58 -2.66
C ASN A 148 -16.98 -14.73 -3.39
N PHE A 149 -15.90 -14.36 -2.72
CA PHE A 149 -14.74 -13.80 -3.41
C PHE A 149 -14.04 -14.88 -4.23
N LYS A 150 -13.38 -14.45 -5.30
CA LYS A 150 -12.51 -15.30 -6.11
C LYS A 150 -11.06 -15.02 -5.74
N PRO A 151 -10.48 -15.80 -4.82
CA PRO A 151 -9.12 -15.57 -4.35
C PRO A 151 -8.10 -15.89 -5.44
N CYS A 152 -6.86 -15.48 -5.21
CA CYS A 152 -5.74 -15.82 -6.06
C CYS A 152 -5.60 -17.35 -6.23
N LYS A 153 -5.35 -17.82 -7.46
CA LYS A 153 -5.11 -19.25 -7.74
C LYS A 153 -3.77 -19.73 -7.19
N ILE A 154 -2.83 -18.81 -6.95
CA ILE A 154 -1.51 -19.11 -6.40
C ILE A 154 -1.66 -19.34 -4.89
N LYS A 155 -1.28 -20.55 -4.45
CA LYS A 155 -1.31 -20.94 -3.04
C LYS A 155 0.00 -20.62 -2.36
N ILE A 156 -0.08 -20.22 -1.09
CA ILE A 156 1.08 -20.04 -0.22
C ILE A 156 1.53 -21.44 0.24
N LEU A 157 2.79 -21.80 -0.05
CA LEU A 157 3.33 -23.13 0.28
C LEU A 157 3.57 -23.32 1.78
N ASN A 158 3.99 -22.26 2.48
CA ASN A 158 4.30 -22.31 3.91
C ASN A 158 3.63 -21.11 4.62
N PRO A 159 2.30 -21.13 4.78
CA PRO A 159 1.59 -20.05 5.44
C PRO A 159 1.91 -20.03 6.95
N ILE A 160 1.85 -18.84 7.56
CA ILE A 160 2.11 -18.67 9.00
C ILE A 160 1.10 -19.47 9.83
N ASN A 161 -0.17 -19.45 9.41
CA ASN A 161 -1.26 -20.22 10.00
C ASN A 161 -2.37 -20.45 8.95
N ASN A 162 -3.42 -21.18 9.34
CA ASN A 162 -4.55 -21.48 8.44
C ASN A 162 -5.41 -20.26 8.10
N GLU A 163 -5.38 -19.21 8.92
CA GLU A 163 -6.15 -17.97 8.72
C GLU A 163 -5.47 -17.00 7.74
N LEU A 164 -4.20 -17.22 7.41
CA LEU A 164 -3.37 -16.38 6.53
C LEU A 164 -2.77 -17.24 5.41
N ASN A 165 -3.64 -17.92 4.66
CA ASN A 165 -3.26 -18.98 3.71
C ASN A 165 -3.44 -18.59 2.22
N THR A 166 -3.99 -17.42 1.94
CA THR A 166 -4.17 -16.91 0.57
C THR A 166 -3.90 -15.40 0.48
N LEU A 167 -3.65 -14.88 -0.72
CA LEU A 167 -3.53 -13.44 -0.95
C LEU A 167 -4.92 -12.81 -0.97
N ARG A 168 -5.08 -11.64 -0.31
CA ARG A 168 -6.36 -10.94 -0.22
C ARG A 168 -6.80 -10.39 -1.58
N PRO A 169 -7.99 -10.74 -2.10
CA PRO A 169 -8.53 -10.17 -3.33
C PRO A 169 -9.22 -8.82 -3.11
N ALA A 170 -9.54 -8.49 -1.86
CA ALA A 170 -10.28 -7.31 -1.46
C ALA A 170 -9.85 -6.85 -0.05
N LEU A 171 -10.05 -5.57 0.27
CA LEU A 171 -9.82 -5.04 1.61
C LEU A 171 -11.01 -5.25 2.55
N VAL A 172 -12.20 -5.45 1.98
CA VAL A 172 -13.47 -5.49 2.72
C VAL A 172 -13.51 -6.60 3.76
N ASN A 173 -12.93 -7.79 3.49
CA ASN A 173 -12.98 -8.88 4.47
C ASN A 173 -12.32 -8.48 5.79
N HIS A 174 -11.11 -7.96 5.72
CA HIS A 174 -10.37 -7.49 6.89
C HIS A 174 -11.05 -6.30 7.59
N LEU A 175 -11.61 -5.35 6.82
CA LEU A 175 -12.36 -4.23 7.38
C LEU A 175 -13.59 -4.71 8.17
N LEU A 176 -14.28 -5.74 7.71
CA LEU A 176 -15.39 -6.37 8.43
C LEU A 176 -14.91 -7.09 9.69
N SER A 177 -13.83 -7.89 9.61
CA SER A 177 -13.27 -8.59 10.77
C SER A 177 -12.76 -7.63 11.86
N SER A 178 -12.19 -6.48 11.46
CA SER A 178 -11.81 -5.42 12.39
C SER A 178 -13.02 -4.67 12.96
N SER A 179 -14.09 -4.52 12.18
CA SER A 179 -15.35 -3.97 12.68
C SER A 179 -15.94 -4.89 13.76
N GLU A 180 -16.00 -6.19 13.50
CA GLU A 180 -16.47 -7.20 14.43
C GLU A 180 -15.70 -7.15 15.76
N LYS A 181 -14.36 -7.12 15.70
CA LYS A 181 -13.53 -7.00 16.92
C LYS A 181 -13.82 -5.73 17.73
N ASN A 182 -14.07 -4.60 17.05
CA ASN A 182 -14.41 -3.36 17.74
C ASN A 182 -15.82 -3.39 18.35
N ILE A 183 -16.81 -3.95 17.65
CA ILE A 183 -18.16 -4.15 18.17
C ILE A 183 -18.13 -5.07 19.41
N LYS A 184 -17.37 -6.18 19.36
CA LYS A 184 -17.16 -7.08 20.50
C LYS A 184 -16.49 -6.38 21.69
N ASN A 185 -15.66 -5.37 21.42
CA ASN A 185 -15.10 -4.46 22.42
C ASN A 185 -16.03 -3.28 22.78
N SER A 186 -17.35 -3.46 22.62
CA SER A 186 -18.40 -2.51 23.02
C SER A 186 -18.39 -1.16 22.30
N LYS A 187 -17.73 -1.05 21.14
CA LYS A 187 -17.86 0.15 20.29
C LYS A 187 -19.21 0.12 19.58
N ARG A 188 -19.91 1.26 19.57
CA ARG A 188 -21.22 1.41 18.91
C ARG A 188 -21.11 2.10 17.55
N SER A 189 -20.02 2.82 17.33
CA SER A 189 -19.68 3.48 16.07
C SER A 189 -18.30 3.00 15.64
N VAL A 190 -18.21 2.34 14.50
CA VAL A 190 -16.94 1.91 13.91
C VAL A 190 -16.85 2.48 12.51
N ARG A 191 -15.79 3.27 12.26
CA ARG A 191 -15.52 3.92 10.97
C ARG A 191 -14.07 3.66 10.61
N LEU A 192 -13.81 2.70 9.74
CA LEU A 192 -12.44 2.32 9.36
C LEU A 192 -12.24 2.53 7.87
N PHE A 193 -11.00 2.81 7.49
CA PHE A 193 -10.58 2.80 6.09
C PHE A 193 -9.19 2.19 5.94
N GLU A 194 -8.87 1.67 4.77
CA GLU A 194 -7.55 1.16 4.42
C GLU A 194 -7.22 1.52 2.98
N LEU A 195 -6.00 1.99 2.73
CA LEU A 195 -5.41 2.01 1.39
C LEU A 195 -4.33 0.93 1.34
N GLY A 196 -4.59 -0.14 0.60
CA GLY A 196 -3.79 -1.35 0.67
C GLY A 196 -3.79 -2.16 -0.62
N GLU A 197 -2.78 -3.02 -0.74
CA GLU A 197 -2.59 -3.85 -1.92
C GLU A 197 -3.59 -5.01 -1.94
N VAL A 198 -4.06 -5.36 -3.13
CA VAL A 198 -4.97 -6.50 -3.39
C VAL A 198 -4.45 -7.30 -4.57
N PHE A 199 -4.85 -8.57 -4.67
CA PHE A 199 -4.38 -9.49 -5.69
C PHE A 199 -5.55 -10.16 -6.40
N ASP A 200 -5.61 -10.04 -7.72
CA ASP A 200 -6.64 -10.71 -8.50
C ASP A 200 -6.42 -12.24 -8.59
N GLU A 201 -7.34 -12.94 -9.26
CA GLU A 201 -7.26 -14.40 -9.47
C GLU A 201 -5.93 -14.87 -10.08
N ASN A 202 -5.27 -13.99 -10.85
CA ASN A 202 -4.02 -14.26 -11.58
C ASN A 202 -2.78 -13.72 -10.84
N ALA A 203 -2.93 -13.27 -9.59
CA ALA A 203 -1.88 -12.66 -8.77
C ALA A 203 -1.38 -11.30 -9.29
N ASN A 204 -2.16 -10.61 -10.13
CA ASN A 204 -1.83 -9.23 -10.48
C ASN A 204 -2.10 -8.34 -9.27
N GLN A 205 -1.08 -7.58 -8.90
CA GLN A 205 -1.14 -6.65 -7.78
C GLN A 205 -1.87 -5.36 -8.19
N GLY A 206 -2.84 -4.97 -7.38
CA GLY A 206 -3.55 -3.69 -7.45
C GLY A 206 -3.47 -2.94 -6.13
N LEU A 207 -3.88 -1.68 -6.14
CA LEU A 207 -4.01 -0.87 -4.93
C LEU A 207 -5.47 -0.45 -4.81
N ASN A 208 -6.10 -0.77 -3.68
CA ASN A 208 -7.49 -0.44 -3.42
C ASN A 208 -7.61 0.50 -2.22
N LEU A 209 -8.70 1.25 -2.19
CA LEU A 209 -9.15 2.05 -1.07
C LEU A 209 -10.48 1.49 -0.57
N GLY A 210 -10.47 0.97 0.65
CA GLY A 210 -11.64 0.38 1.32
C GLY A 210 -12.14 1.27 2.45
N PHE A 211 -13.45 1.32 2.64
CA PHE A 211 -14.13 1.98 3.75
C PHE A 211 -15.16 1.06 4.37
N VAL A 212 -15.34 1.16 5.68
CA VAL A 212 -16.44 0.52 6.41
C VAL A 212 -17.01 1.48 7.45
N VAL A 213 -18.34 1.50 7.56
CA VAL A 213 -19.06 2.09 8.68
C VAL A 213 -20.00 1.03 9.24
N SER A 214 -19.84 0.73 10.53
CA SER A 214 -20.66 -0.25 11.24
C SER A 214 -21.31 0.39 12.47
N GLY A 215 -22.63 0.25 12.58
CA GLY A 215 -23.42 0.77 13.70
C GLY A 215 -23.81 2.24 13.54
N LEU A 216 -23.55 3.05 14.57
CA LEU A 216 -23.91 4.46 14.60
C LEU A 216 -22.93 5.28 13.73
N LEU A 217 -23.46 6.23 12.96
CA LEU A 217 -22.67 7.29 12.36
C LEU A 217 -22.16 8.24 13.45
N LYS A 218 -23.03 8.74 14.31
CA LYS A 218 -22.65 9.65 15.39
C LYS A 218 -23.05 9.06 16.73
N GLU A 219 -22.10 9.04 17.66
CA GLU A 219 -22.40 8.70 19.04
C GLU A 219 -23.27 9.80 19.68
N PRO A 220 -24.14 9.45 20.64
CA PRO A 220 -24.92 10.42 21.37
C PRO A 220 -23.99 11.41 22.08
N THR A 221 -24.29 12.70 21.99
CA THR A 221 -23.55 13.74 22.71
C THR A 221 -24.53 14.62 23.48
N LEU A 222 -24.03 15.33 24.48
CA LEU A 222 -24.84 16.29 25.27
C LEU A 222 -25.43 17.42 24.39
N ILE A 223 -24.85 17.66 23.22
CA ILE A 223 -25.21 18.77 22.31
C ILE A 223 -26.10 18.27 21.16
N ASN A 224 -25.82 17.09 20.58
CA ASN A 224 -26.53 16.55 19.42
C ASN A 224 -27.43 15.36 19.80
N GLY A 225 -28.52 15.64 20.52
CA GLY A 225 -29.64 14.72 20.73
C GLY A 225 -29.34 13.49 21.60
N ALA A 226 -30.35 13.03 22.33
CA ALA A 226 -30.24 11.85 23.20
C ALA A 226 -30.10 10.52 22.44
N LYS A 227 -30.22 10.51 21.11
CA LYS A 227 -30.15 9.32 20.25
C LYS A 227 -29.06 9.48 19.20
N GLY A 228 -28.22 8.45 19.07
CA GLY A 228 -27.25 8.38 17.98
C GLY A 228 -27.94 8.27 16.62
N GLU A 229 -27.21 8.66 15.58
CA GLU A 229 -27.67 8.56 14.18
C GLU A 229 -27.21 7.21 13.61
N GLU A 230 -28.14 6.36 13.17
CA GLU A 230 -27.78 5.09 12.52
C GLU A 230 -27.20 5.33 11.12
N ALA A 231 -26.26 4.46 10.72
CA ALA A 231 -25.77 4.48 9.36
C ALA A 231 -26.88 4.19 8.34
N ASN A 232 -26.92 5.00 7.28
CA ASN A 232 -27.75 4.75 6.11
C ASN A 232 -26.91 4.90 4.83
N PHE A 233 -27.41 4.34 3.73
CA PHE A 233 -26.69 4.26 2.46
C PHE A 233 -26.25 5.63 1.95
N TYR A 234 -27.15 6.63 1.95
CA TYR A 234 -26.87 7.95 1.41
C TYR A 234 -25.89 8.74 2.28
N ALA A 235 -26.01 8.64 3.61
CA ALA A 235 -25.08 9.27 4.54
C ALA A 235 -23.67 8.67 4.39
N PHE A 236 -23.55 7.34 4.26
CA PHE A 236 -22.25 6.71 3.99
C PHE A 236 -21.68 7.12 2.63
N ALA A 237 -22.50 7.13 1.57
CA ALA A 237 -22.10 7.59 0.25
C ALA A 237 -21.61 9.05 0.26
N ALA A 238 -22.28 9.94 0.98
CA ALA A 238 -21.87 11.34 1.12
C ALA A 238 -20.51 11.48 1.82
N ILE A 239 -20.27 10.71 2.89
CA ILE A 239 -18.98 10.71 3.59
C ILE A 239 -17.88 10.19 2.64
N VAL A 240 -18.11 9.11 1.89
CA VAL A 240 -17.16 8.61 0.89
C VAL A 240 -16.92 9.67 -0.21
N GLN A 241 -17.97 10.38 -0.66
CA GLN A 241 -17.87 11.45 -1.67
C GLN A 241 -16.99 12.61 -1.19
N ASN A 242 -17.05 12.96 0.09
CA ASN A 242 -16.17 13.96 0.68
C ASN A 242 -14.69 13.54 0.66
N VAL A 243 -14.41 12.23 0.63
CA VAL A 243 -13.05 11.68 0.61
C VAL A 243 -12.50 11.52 -0.80
N ILE A 244 -13.28 10.99 -1.74
CA ILE A 244 -12.78 10.67 -3.09
C ILE A 244 -13.17 11.71 -4.15
N GLY A 245 -14.14 12.57 -3.86
CA GLY A 245 -14.69 13.53 -4.82
C GLY A 245 -16.02 13.06 -5.41
N LYS A 246 -16.52 13.80 -6.41
CA LYS A 246 -17.81 13.51 -7.05
C LYS A 246 -17.76 12.17 -7.79
N PHE A 247 -18.79 11.36 -7.58
CA PHE A 247 -19.04 10.13 -8.32
C PHE A 247 -20.54 9.97 -8.61
N GLU A 248 -20.87 9.10 -9.55
CA GLU A 248 -22.22 8.66 -9.83
C GLU A 248 -22.45 7.25 -9.28
N LEU A 249 -23.68 6.97 -8.87
CA LEU A 249 -24.12 5.65 -8.41
C LEU A 249 -24.98 5.02 -9.48
N LYS A 250 -24.63 3.79 -9.90
CA LYS A 250 -25.46 2.96 -10.77
C LYS A 250 -25.88 1.70 -10.02
N PRO A 251 -27.19 1.40 -9.89
CA PRO A 251 -27.66 0.18 -9.23
C PRO A 251 -26.97 -1.07 -9.77
N CYS A 252 -26.65 -2.01 -8.89
CA CYS A 252 -26.12 -3.32 -9.26
C CYS A 252 -26.76 -4.42 -8.39
N HIS A 253 -26.63 -5.68 -8.81
CA HIS A 253 -27.15 -6.83 -8.04
C HIS A 253 -26.18 -8.03 -8.05
N GLU A 254 -24.95 -7.83 -8.51
CA GLU A 254 -23.97 -8.89 -8.74
C GLU A 254 -23.13 -9.23 -7.50
N ILE A 255 -23.08 -8.34 -6.50
CA ILE A 255 -22.22 -8.50 -5.33
C ILE A 255 -22.99 -9.25 -4.24
N THR A 256 -22.67 -10.53 -4.09
CA THR A 256 -23.50 -11.48 -3.32
C THR A 256 -23.44 -11.30 -1.79
N TYR A 257 -22.35 -10.74 -1.26
CA TYR A 257 -22.22 -10.47 0.18
C TYR A 257 -22.82 -9.10 0.58
N LEU A 258 -23.33 -8.32 -0.38
CA LEU A 258 -24.05 -7.08 -0.16
C LEU A 258 -25.57 -7.30 -0.29
N SER A 259 -26.34 -6.44 0.37
CA SER A 259 -27.79 -6.39 0.25
C SER A 259 -28.19 -6.14 -1.22
N PRO A 260 -29.16 -6.90 -1.77
CA PRO A 260 -29.66 -6.69 -3.13
C PRO A 260 -30.41 -5.36 -3.29
N TYR A 261 -30.82 -4.72 -2.18
CA TYR A 261 -31.60 -3.49 -2.17
C TYR A 261 -30.76 -2.23 -1.91
N GLU A 262 -29.57 -2.38 -1.33
CA GLU A 262 -28.68 -1.26 -0.94
C GLU A 262 -27.26 -1.50 -1.48
N GLN A 263 -27.11 -1.57 -2.80
CA GLN A 263 -25.79 -1.67 -3.45
C GLN A 263 -25.74 -0.90 -4.78
N ALA A 264 -24.57 -0.39 -5.14
CA ALA A 264 -24.33 0.31 -6.39
C ALA A 264 -22.86 0.25 -6.81
N HIS A 265 -22.62 0.39 -8.10
CA HIS A 265 -21.30 0.70 -8.64
C HIS A 265 -21.03 2.21 -8.58
N LEU A 266 -19.77 2.53 -8.28
CA LEU A 266 -19.24 3.89 -8.30
C LEU A 266 -18.65 4.19 -9.67
N TYR A 267 -19.09 5.29 -10.27
CA TYR A 267 -18.58 5.79 -11.54
C TYR A 267 -17.97 7.18 -11.39
N GLN A 268 -16.79 7.39 -11.96
CA GLN A 268 -16.16 8.70 -12.08
C GLN A 268 -15.84 8.97 -13.55
N ASN A 269 -16.32 10.09 -14.10
CA ASN A 269 -16.14 10.46 -15.50
C ASN A 269 -16.50 9.33 -16.50
N GLY A 270 -17.54 8.54 -16.18
CA GLY A 270 -18.01 7.42 -17.00
C GLY A 270 -17.28 6.08 -16.80
N GLU A 271 -16.19 6.05 -16.01
CA GLU A 271 -15.42 4.84 -15.69
C GLU A 271 -15.87 4.22 -14.36
N LYS A 272 -16.07 2.89 -14.31
CA LYS A 272 -16.39 2.15 -13.06
C LYS A 272 -15.13 2.10 -12.18
N ILE A 273 -15.17 2.78 -11.04
CA ILE A 273 -14.04 2.86 -10.10
C ILE A 273 -14.17 1.89 -8.92
N GLY A 274 -15.37 1.39 -8.63
CA GLY A 274 -15.58 0.57 -7.44
C GLY A 274 -17.05 0.24 -7.18
N TYR A 275 -17.35 -0.09 -5.92
CA TYR A 275 -18.70 -0.38 -5.46
C TYR A 275 -18.92 0.14 -4.03
N ILE A 276 -20.19 0.31 -3.68
CA ILE A 276 -20.66 0.72 -2.36
C ILE A 276 -21.94 -0.03 -2.03
N GLY A 277 -22.12 -0.44 -0.79
CA GLY A 277 -23.37 -1.08 -0.38
C GLY A 277 -23.45 -1.44 1.10
N ARG A 278 -24.63 -1.85 1.51
CA ARG A 278 -24.86 -2.46 2.81
C ARG A 278 -24.46 -3.94 2.74
N VAL A 279 -23.83 -4.44 3.79
CA VAL A 279 -23.56 -5.87 3.96
C VAL A 279 -24.89 -6.63 4.04
N ASP A 280 -24.97 -7.81 3.43
CA ASP A 280 -26.17 -8.65 3.49
C ASP A 280 -26.49 -9.07 4.93
N ALA A 281 -27.77 -9.07 5.29
CA ALA A 281 -28.22 -9.36 6.66
C ALA A 281 -27.74 -10.74 7.17
N ARG A 282 -27.52 -11.73 6.28
CA ARG A 282 -26.97 -13.04 6.65
C ARG A 282 -25.51 -12.93 7.09
N VAL A 283 -24.73 -12.08 6.42
CA VAL A 283 -23.33 -11.81 6.76
C VAL A 283 -23.26 -10.97 8.03
N GLU A 284 -24.12 -9.94 8.16
CA GLU A 284 -24.27 -9.14 9.38
C GLU A 284 -24.55 -10.04 10.60
N ALA A 285 -25.56 -10.91 10.51
CA ALA A 285 -25.94 -11.83 11.58
C ALA A 285 -24.84 -12.86 11.91
N LYS A 286 -24.15 -13.41 10.89
CA LYS A 286 -23.09 -14.41 11.11
C LYS A 286 -21.88 -13.83 11.83
N ARG A 287 -21.57 -12.55 11.60
CA ARG A 287 -20.41 -11.85 12.18
C ARG A 287 -20.76 -10.99 13.40
N ASP A 288 -21.97 -11.11 13.94
CA ASP A 288 -22.49 -10.26 15.02
C ASP A 288 -22.32 -8.75 14.74
N LEU A 289 -22.43 -8.36 13.46
CA LEU A 289 -22.30 -6.98 13.04
C LEU A 289 -23.67 -6.29 13.07
N PRO A 290 -23.75 -5.04 13.56
CA PRO A 290 -24.91 -4.20 13.33
C PRO A 290 -25.01 -3.82 11.84
N LYS A 291 -25.98 -2.98 11.50
CA LYS A 291 -26.12 -2.43 10.15
C LYS A 291 -24.78 -1.86 9.67
N THR A 292 -24.22 -2.46 8.62
CA THR A 292 -22.85 -2.18 8.17
C THR A 292 -22.82 -1.84 6.69
N TYR A 293 -22.10 -0.77 6.35
CA TYR A 293 -21.89 -0.32 4.98
C TYR A 293 -20.41 -0.38 4.62
N VAL A 294 -20.13 -0.82 3.40
CA VAL A 294 -18.78 -0.95 2.87
C VAL A 294 -18.67 -0.32 1.50
N CYS A 295 -17.48 0.18 1.19
CA CYS A 295 -17.13 0.73 -0.11
C CYS A 295 -15.71 0.29 -0.45
N GLU A 296 -15.49 -0.14 -1.68
CA GLU A 296 -14.15 -0.46 -2.17
C GLU A 296 -13.94 0.10 -3.56
N ILE A 297 -12.80 0.76 -3.73
CA ILE A 297 -12.45 1.53 -4.92
C ILE A 297 -11.06 1.13 -5.39
N ASP A 298 -10.93 0.91 -6.69
CA ASP A 298 -9.66 0.71 -7.38
C ASP A 298 -8.92 2.05 -7.49
N PHE A 299 -7.80 2.18 -6.76
CA PHE A 299 -7.06 3.42 -6.69
C PHE A 299 -6.52 3.85 -8.06
N ALA A 300 -6.15 2.90 -8.92
CA ALA A 300 -5.60 3.20 -10.24
C ALA A 300 -6.65 3.83 -11.18
N LYS A 301 -7.94 3.62 -10.91
CA LYS A 301 -9.04 4.17 -11.71
C LYS A 301 -9.52 5.55 -11.22
N LEU A 302 -9.16 5.95 -10.00
CA LEU A 302 -9.49 7.28 -9.50
C LEU A 302 -8.84 8.37 -10.36
N LYS A 303 -9.64 9.37 -10.74
CA LYS A 303 -9.20 10.55 -11.48
C LYS A 303 -9.04 11.73 -10.53
N PHE A 304 -7.85 12.30 -10.52
CA PHE A 304 -7.49 13.46 -9.71
C PHE A 304 -7.34 14.68 -10.63
N GLU A 305 -8.48 15.23 -11.06
CA GLU A 305 -8.49 16.41 -11.93
C GLU A 305 -8.32 17.69 -11.10
N PRO A 306 -7.49 18.64 -11.56
CA PRO A 306 -7.41 19.94 -10.92
C PRO A 306 -8.73 20.69 -11.13
N VAL A 307 -9.16 21.43 -10.10
CA VAL A 307 -10.29 22.34 -10.24
C VAL A 307 -9.87 23.49 -11.16
N LEU A 308 -10.40 23.51 -12.38
CA LEU A 308 -10.18 24.59 -13.33
C LEU A 308 -11.17 25.73 -13.06
N ALA A 309 -10.65 26.94 -12.91
CA ALA A 309 -11.49 28.12 -12.78
C ALA A 309 -12.24 28.38 -14.09
N VAL A 310 -13.57 28.47 -14.01
CA VAL A 310 -14.44 28.84 -15.13
C VAL A 310 -14.98 30.25 -14.92
N PRO A 311 -15.16 31.04 -15.98
CA PRO A 311 -15.77 32.37 -15.86
C PRO A 311 -17.19 32.24 -15.32
N TYR A 312 -17.53 33.05 -14.32
CA TYR A 312 -18.88 33.10 -13.76
C TYR A 312 -19.76 34.07 -14.55
N SER A 313 -21.07 33.80 -14.57
CA SER A 313 -22.05 34.70 -15.19
C SER A 313 -22.20 35.98 -14.37
N LYS A 314 -22.24 37.14 -15.03
CA LYS A 314 -22.59 38.42 -14.40
C LYS A 314 -24.12 38.61 -14.24
N PHE A 315 -24.91 37.75 -14.87
CA PHE A 315 -26.37 37.79 -14.82
C PHE A 315 -26.87 36.96 -13.63
N GLN A 316 -28.01 37.38 -13.06
CA GLN A 316 -28.64 36.69 -11.95
C GLN A 316 -29.08 35.28 -12.33
N SER A 317 -28.96 34.34 -11.40
CA SER A 317 -29.53 33.00 -11.54
C SER A 317 -31.04 33.03 -11.33
N MET A 318 -31.76 32.15 -12.01
CA MET A 318 -33.18 31.89 -11.75
C MET A 318 -33.36 30.44 -11.36
N THR A 319 -34.14 30.20 -10.32
CA THR A 319 -34.55 28.86 -9.88
C THR A 319 -36.01 28.62 -10.27
N ARG A 320 -36.33 27.38 -10.62
CA ARG A 320 -37.68 26.92 -10.90
C ARG A 320 -37.87 25.57 -10.23
N ASP A 321 -38.98 25.42 -9.53
CA ASP A 321 -39.36 24.17 -8.89
C ASP A 321 -40.28 23.39 -9.81
N LEU A 322 -40.07 22.08 -9.86
CA LEU A 322 -40.86 21.15 -10.67
C LEU A 322 -41.33 20.01 -9.78
N SER A 323 -42.65 19.83 -9.69
CA SER A 323 -43.25 18.67 -9.04
C SER A 323 -43.55 17.61 -10.10
N LEU A 324 -42.94 16.44 -9.95
CA LEU A 324 -43.11 15.32 -10.87
C LEU A 324 -43.84 14.18 -10.14
N ILE A 325 -44.96 13.74 -10.70
CA ILE A 325 -45.69 12.57 -10.22
C ILE A 325 -45.24 11.37 -11.04
N VAL A 326 -44.68 10.37 -10.37
CA VAL A 326 -44.14 9.15 -10.99
C VAL A 326 -44.62 7.91 -10.23
N PRO A 327 -44.63 6.72 -10.87
CA PRO A 327 -44.87 5.46 -10.16
C PRO A 327 -43.89 5.25 -8.99
N GLU A 328 -44.31 4.55 -7.95
CA GLU A 328 -43.50 4.32 -6.73
C GLU A 328 -42.12 3.70 -7.02
N ASN A 329 -42.07 2.74 -7.95
CA ASN A 329 -40.84 2.04 -8.33
C ASN A 329 -40.09 2.75 -9.48
N PHE A 330 -40.43 4.00 -9.78
CA PHE A 330 -39.76 4.73 -10.85
C PHE A 330 -38.37 5.19 -10.41
N GLU A 331 -37.35 4.76 -11.14
CA GLU A 331 -35.96 5.09 -10.83
C GLU A 331 -35.71 6.60 -11.05
N ALA A 332 -35.34 7.30 -9.97
CA ALA A 332 -34.99 8.72 -10.04
C ALA A 332 -33.90 8.97 -11.10
N GLY A 333 -32.94 8.03 -11.27
CA GLY A 333 -31.88 8.11 -12.28
C GLY A 333 -32.39 8.38 -13.71
N ARG A 334 -33.54 7.84 -14.10
CA ARG A 334 -34.15 8.09 -15.42
C ARG A 334 -34.60 9.55 -15.59
N ILE A 335 -35.03 10.19 -14.51
CA ILE A 335 -35.36 11.62 -14.49
C ILE A 335 -34.08 12.43 -14.72
N TYR A 336 -32.99 12.09 -14.02
CA TYR A 336 -31.69 12.76 -14.23
C TYR A 336 -31.18 12.61 -15.65
N GLU A 337 -31.26 11.39 -16.22
CA GLU A 337 -30.85 11.12 -17.59
C GLU A 337 -31.68 11.90 -18.61
N CYS A 338 -33.00 11.96 -18.42
CA CYS A 338 -33.90 12.73 -19.27
C CYS A 338 -33.55 14.22 -19.25
N ILE A 339 -33.39 14.81 -18.07
CA ILE A 339 -33.04 16.24 -17.91
C ILE A 339 -31.68 16.54 -18.54
N ARG A 340 -30.66 15.69 -18.28
CA ARG A 340 -29.33 15.86 -18.88
C ARG A 340 -29.36 15.71 -20.40
N GLY A 341 -30.17 14.79 -20.93
CA GLY A 341 -30.34 14.54 -22.36
C GLY A 341 -30.89 15.73 -23.13
N LEU A 342 -31.60 16.66 -22.48
CA LEU A 342 -32.08 17.90 -23.11
C LEU A 342 -30.95 18.86 -23.50
N ASN A 343 -29.74 18.70 -22.94
CA ASN A 343 -28.56 19.52 -23.26
C ASN A 343 -28.80 21.05 -23.19
N LEU A 344 -29.60 21.49 -22.21
CA LEU A 344 -29.91 22.90 -21.99
C LEU A 344 -28.66 23.65 -21.51
N LYS A 345 -28.18 24.63 -22.29
CA LYS A 345 -26.93 25.37 -22.00
C LYS A 345 -27.06 26.25 -20.75
N GLU A 346 -28.28 26.70 -20.49
CA GLU A 346 -28.66 27.60 -19.41
C GLU A 346 -28.86 26.85 -18.09
N LEU A 347 -29.15 25.53 -18.14
CA LEU A 347 -29.34 24.71 -16.95
C LEU A 347 -27.98 24.46 -16.29
N LYS A 348 -27.74 25.11 -15.14
CA LYS A 348 -26.49 24.96 -14.38
C LYS A 348 -26.54 23.80 -13.40
N GLU A 349 -27.68 23.63 -12.74
CA GLU A 349 -27.85 22.64 -11.68
C GLU A 349 -29.33 22.29 -11.57
N PHE A 350 -29.60 21.05 -11.17
CA PHE A 350 -30.92 20.60 -10.76
C PHE A 350 -30.75 19.62 -9.60
N LEU A 351 -31.56 19.79 -8.56
CA LEU A 351 -31.45 19.05 -7.31
C LEU A 351 -32.84 18.55 -6.90
N PRO A 352 -32.94 17.35 -6.32
CA PRO A 352 -34.18 16.91 -5.71
C PRO A 352 -34.37 17.71 -4.42
N VAL A 353 -35.49 18.42 -4.31
CA VAL A 353 -35.81 19.20 -3.12
C VAL A 353 -36.54 18.35 -2.09
N ASP A 354 -37.53 17.57 -2.54
CA ASP A 354 -38.35 16.74 -1.68
C ASP A 354 -38.83 15.48 -2.42
N ILE A 355 -39.06 14.40 -1.67
CA ILE A 355 -39.65 13.15 -2.16
C ILE A 355 -40.84 12.85 -1.26
N TYR A 356 -42.04 13.07 -1.79
CA TYR A 356 -43.30 12.82 -1.11
C TYR A 356 -43.95 11.53 -1.63
N LYS A 357 -44.45 10.71 -0.70
CA LYS A 357 -45.19 9.47 -0.99
C LYS A 357 -46.46 9.47 -0.15
N ASP A 358 -47.61 9.28 -0.79
CA ASP A 358 -48.87 9.06 -0.07
C ASP A 358 -48.82 7.75 0.71
N ALA A 359 -49.37 7.78 1.93
CA ALA A 359 -49.28 6.71 2.93
C ALA A 359 -50.03 5.43 2.56
#